data_AF-A0A8T7B5P2-F1
#
_entry.id   AF-A0A8T7B5P2-F1
#
_cell.length_a   1.000
_cell.length_b   1.000
_cell.length_c   1.000
_cell.angle_alpha   90.00
_cell.angle_beta   90.00
_cell.angle_gamma   90.00
#
_symmetry.space_group_name_H-M   'P 1'
#
loop_
_entity.id
_entity.type
_entity.pdbx_description
1 polymer ?
#
loop_
_entity_poly.entity_id
_entity_poly.type
_entity_poly.pdbx_seq_one_letter_code
_entity_poly.pdbx_strand_id
1 'polypeptide(L)'
;FQIADGLHIIPTSALRGYKDTKIPALINFFAYAVVTAPLIYWGIYVAGFGLLWIWWCLVAAQFACFLLQGWRLQSVSNCYRQAATKNVALAYS
;
A
#
# COMPACT_ATOMS: atom_id res chain seq x y z
N PHE A 1 0.31 -19.07 -1.77
CA PHE A 1 0.89 -17.78 -1.37
C PHE A 1 1.31 -17.03 -2.63
N GLN A 2 0.70 -15.88 -2.90
CA GLN A 2 1.08 -15.05 -4.04
C GLN A 2 2.30 -14.20 -3.65
N ILE A 3 3.21 -13.89 -4.58
CA ILE A 3 4.39 -13.04 -4.30
C ILE A 3 3.95 -11.64 -3.84
N ALA A 4 2.81 -11.16 -4.35
CA ALA A 4 2.21 -9.88 -3.99
C ALA A 4 1.78 -9.78 -2.52
N ASP A 5 1.37 -10.89 -1.88
CA ASP A 5 1.04 -10.94 -0.46
C ASP A 5 2.22 -10.47 0.40
N GLY A 6 3.42 -10.96 0.08
CA GLY A 6 4.66 -10.65 0.81
C GLY A 6 5.18 -9.25 0.56
N LEU A 7 5.05 -8.74 -0.68
CA LEU A 7 5.51 -7.41 -1.06
C LEU A 7 4.72 -6.30 -0.35
N HIS A 8 3.39 -6.41 -0.27
CA HIS A 8 2.55 -5.38 0.37
C HIS A 8 2.81 -5.22 1.88
N ILE A 9 3.27 -6.28 2.56
CA ILE A 9 3.51 -6.28 4.01
C ILE A 9 4.70 -5.40 4.41
N ILE A 10 5.68 -5.22 3.51
CA ILE A 10 6.92 -4.46 3.78
C ILE A 10 6.63 -3.00 4.15
N PRO A 11 5.98 -2.18 3.30
CA PRO A 11 5.67 -0.79 3.63
C PRO A 11 4.68 -0.69 4.79
N THR A 12 3.70 -1.59 4.86
CA THR A 12 2.74 -1.63 5.99
C THR A 12 3.47 -1.79 7.33
N SER A 13 4.48 -2.64 7.40
CA SER A 13 5.28 -2.88 8.60
C SER A 13 6.19 -1.68 8.92
N ALA A 14 6.76 -1.03 7.90
CA ALA A 14 7.53 0.19 8.07
C ALA A 14 6.69 1.35 8.63
N LEU A 15 5.48 1.59 8.11
CA LEU A 15 4.58 2.64 8.61
C LEU A 15 4.16 2.40 10.07
N ARG A 16 3.95 1.13 10.46
CA ARG A 16 3.67 0.78 11.87
C ARG A 16 4.82 1.18 12.81
N GLY A 17 6.06 1.13 12.33
CA GLY A 17 7.25 1.63 13.05
C GLY A 17 7.24 3.15 13.28
N TYR A 18 6.61 3.92 12.39
CA TYR A 18 6.43 5.37 12.52
C TYR A 18 5.25 5.79 13.41
N LYS A 19 4.64 4.85 14.16
CA LYS A 19 3.38 5.04 14.92
C LYS A 19 2.16 5.44 14.07
N ASP A 20 2.26 5.46 12.73
CA ASP A 20 1.14 5.69 11.82
C ASP A 20 0.49 4.35 11.46
N THR A 21 -0.36 3.82 12.36
CA THR A 21 -0.99 2.49 12.22
C THR A 21 -2.41 2.54 11.67
N LYS A 22 -3.14 3.63 11.91
CA LYS A 22 -4.55 3.77 11.53
C LYS A 22 -4.73 4.01 10.05
N ILE A 23 -3.87 4.83 9.45
CA ILE A 23 -3.97 5.24 8.05
C ILE A 23 -3.65 4.08 7.09
N PRO A 24 -2.57 3.31 7.27
CA PRO A 24 -2.32 2.14 6.41
C PRO A 24 -3.40 1.07 6.52
N ALA A 25 -3.95 0.84 7.72
CA ALA A 25 -5.03 -0.13 7.93
C ALA A 25 -6.31 0.27 7.19
N LEU A 26 -6.68 1.55 7.24
CA LEU A 26 -7.85 2.08 6.54
C LEU A 26 -7.68 2.00 5.02
N ILE A 27 -6.49 2.35 4.52
CA ILE A 27 -6.14 2.24 3.09
C ILE A 27 -6.27 0.81 2.63
N ASN A 28 -5.79 -0.16 3.42
CA ASN A 28 -5.87 -1.56 3.06
C ASN A 28 -7.33 -2.04 2.99
N PHE A 29 -8.14 -1.71 4.00
CA PHE A 29 -9.55 -2.08 4.03
C PHE A 29 -10.33 -1.52 2.84
N PHE A 30 -10.13 -0.24 2.52
CA PHE A 30 -10.78 0.40 1.37
C PHE A 30 -10.24 -0.10 0.03
N ALA A 31 -8.92 -0.30 -0.10
CA ALA A 31 -8.33 -0.82 -1.33
C ALA A 31 -8.88 -2.22 -1.64
N TYR A 32 -8.94 -3.10 -0.64
CA TYR A 32 -9.52 -4.43 -0.86
C TYR A 32 -11.01 -4.38 -1.15
N ALA A 33 -11.79 -3.61 -0.40
CA ALA A 33 -13.24 -3.56 -0.60
C ALA A 33 -13.63 -2.92 -1.94
N VAL A 34 -13.02 -1.78 -2.27
CA VAL A 34 -13.42 -0.94 -3.42
C VAL A 34 -12.72 -1.35 -4.71
N VAL A 35 -11.49 -1.87 -4.67
CA VAL A 35 -10.79 -2.28 -5.90
C VAL A 35 -11.16 -3.71 -6.28
N THR A 36 -11.22 -4.62 -5.30
CA THR A 36 -11.43 -6.05 -5.58
C THR A 36 -12.86 -6.34 -6.03
N ALA A 37 -13.86 -5.72 -5.43
CA ALA A 37 -15.28 -5.97 -5.77
C ALA A 37 -15.63 -5.64 -7.24
N PRO A 38 -15.33 -4.44 -7.78
CA PRO A 38 -15.60 -4.15 -9.19
C PRO A 38 -14.69 -4.93 -10.14
N LEU A 39 -13.43 -5.19 -9.78
CA LEU A 39 -12.54 -6.01 -10.62
C LEU A 39 -13.05 -7.44 -10.75
N ILE A 40 -13.54 -8.04 -9.67
CA ILE A 40 -14.15 -9.38 -9.69
C ILE A 40 -15.41 -9.37 -10.55
N TYR A 41 -16.30 -8.39 -10.37
CA TYR A 41 -17.52 -8.27 -11.17
C TYR A 41 -17.17 -8.15 -12.66
N TRP A 42 -16.26 -7.26 -13.02
CA TRP A 42 -15.86 -7.06 -14.41
C TRP A 42 -15.17 -8.30 -14.99
N GLY A 43 -14.32 -8.94 -14.21
CA GLY A 43 -13.62 -10.17 -14.55
C GLY A 43 -14.51 -11.37 -14.87
N ILE A 44 -15.48 -11.61 -14.01
CA ILE A 44 -16.36 -12.76 -14.11
C ILE A 44 -17.42 -12.53 -15.20
N TYR A 45 -18.04 -11.35 -15.22
CA TYR A 45 -19.21 -11.11 -16.08
C TYR A 45 -18.88 -10.54 -17.47
N VAL A 46 -17.79 -9.77 -17.62
CA VAL A 46 -17.45 -9.14 -18.91
C VAL A 46 -16.39 -9.94 -19.66
N ALA A 47 -15.39 -10.44 -18.93
CA ALA A 47 -14.23 -11.05 -19.56
C ALA A 47 -14.32 -12.59 -19.70
N GLY A 48 -15.30 -13.24 -19.04
CA GLY A 48 -15.58 -14.67 -19.21
C GLY A 48 -14.49 -15.62 -18.69
N PHE A 49 -13.49 -15.10 -17.96
CA PHE A 49 -12.36 -15.88 -17.46
C PHE A 49 -12.70 -16.81 -16.28
N GLY A 50 -13.95 -16.79 -15.82
CA GLY A 50 -14.45 -17.65 -14.74
C GLY A 50 -13.72 -17.42 -13.41
N LEU A 51 -13.67 -18.45 -12.57
CA LEU A 51 -13.13 -18.37 -11.20
C LEU A 51 -11.61 -18.09 -11.16
N LEU A 52 -10.89 -18.29 -12.27
CA LEU A 52 -9.45 -18.06 -12.36
C LEU A 52 -9.10 -16.58 -12.22
N TRP A 53 -10.01 -15.68 -12.57
CA TRP A 53 -9.77 -14.23 -12.54
C TRP A 53 -9.70 -13.64 -11.14
N ILE A 54 -10.32 -14.29 -10.16
CA ILE A 54 -10.26 -13.87 -8.75
C ILE A 54 -8.80 -13.78 -8.28
N TRP A 55 -7.94 -14.72 -8.69
CA TRP A 55 -6.53 -14.73 -8.31
C TRP A 55 -5.78 -13.53 -8.86
N TRP A 56 -6.07 -13.11 -10.09
CA TRP A 56 -5.47 -11.94 -10.72
C TRP A 56 -5.99 -10.63 -10.11
N CYS A 57 -7.28 -10.57 -9.76
CA CYS A 57 -7.86 -9.42 -9.06
C CYS A 57 -7.23 -9.22 -7.67
N LEU A 58 -6.94 -10.32 -6.95
CA LEU A 58 -6.25 -10.27 -5.66
C LEU A 58 -4.83 -9.71 -5.80
N VAL A 59 -4.06 -10.19 -6.78
CA VAL A 59 -2.71 -9.66 -7.07
C VAL A 59 -2.77 -8.17 -7.41
N ALA A 60 -3.73 -7.76 -8.25
CA ALA A 60 -3.88 -6.36 -8.66
C ALA A 60 -4.22 -5.43 -7.49
N ALA A 61 -5.14 -5.84 -6.61
CA ALA A 61 -5.50 -5.07 -5.42
C ALA A 61 -4.31 -4.92 -4.46
N GLN A 62 -3.52 -5.98 -4.27
CA GLN A 62 -2.31 -5.96 -3.44
C GLN A 62 -1.22 -5.05 -4.00
N PHE A 63 -1.02 -5.09 -5.32
CA PHE A 63 -0.08 -4.20 -5.99
C PHE A 63 -0.47 -2.74 -5.84
N ALA A 64 -1.74 -2.40 -6.03
CA ALA A 64 -2.25 -1.05 -5.84
C ALA A 64 -2.02 -0.57 -4.38
N CYS A 65 -2.30 -1.44 -3.41
CA CYS A 65 -2.07 -1.12 -2.01
C CYS A 65 -0.57 -0.90 -1.69
N PHE A 66 0.31 -1.76 -2.20
CA PHE A 66 1.76 -1.62 -2.05
C PHE A 66 2.27 -0.28 -2.60
N LEU A 67 1.83 0.12 -3.80
CA LEU A 67 2.23 1.37 -4.41
C LEU A 67 1.78 2.59 -3.58
N LEU A 68 0.52 2.60 -3.14
CA LEU A 68 -0.03 3.68 -2.31
C LEU A 68 0.69 3.80 -0.96
N GLN A 69 0.95 2.67 -0.29
CA GLN A 69 1.66 2.66 0.98
C GLN A 69 3.14 3.03 0.81
N GLY A 70 3.79 2.58 -0.26
CA GLY A 70 5.16 2.97 -0.61
C GLY A 70 5.29 4.47 -0.84
N TRP A 71 4.36 5.08 -1.57
CA TRP A 71 4.32 6.53 -1.77
C TRP A 71 4.13 7.29 -0.45
N ARG A 72 3.25 6.81 0.44
CA ARG A 72 3.07 7.43 1.76
C ARG A 72 4.30 7.29 2.65
N LEU A 73 4.97 6.13 2.62
CA LEU A 73 6.22 5.91 3.36
C LEU A 73 7.30 6.91 2.93
N GLN A 74 7.44 7.14 1.63
CA GLN A 74 8.41 8.11 1.10
C GLN A 74 8.10 9.53 1.56
N SER A 75 6.82 9.92 1.54
CA SER A 75 6.38 11.25 1.99
C SER A 75 6.70 11.49 3.47
N VAL A 76 6.38 10.52 4.32
CA VAL A 76 6.69 10.57 5.76
C VAL A 76 8.20 10.58 5.99
N SER A 77 8.93 9.66 5.35
CA SER A 77 10.40 9.55 5.45
C SER A 77 11.12 10.85 5.06
N ASN A 78 10.68 11.51 3.99
CA ASN A 78 11.26 12.78 3.53
C ASN A 78 11.04 13.92 4.53
N CYS A 79 9.87 13.98 5.16
CA CYS A 79 9.58 14.97 6.20
C CYS A 79 10.52 14.79 7.41
N TYR A 80 10.69 13.55 7.88
CA TYR A 80 11.61 13.24 8.97
C TYR A 80 13.07 13.53 8.61
N ARG A 81 13.51 13.22 7.38
CA ARG A 81 14.86 13.56 6.88
C ARG A 81 15.10 15.07 6.91
N GLN A 82 14.15 15.87 6.46
CA GLN A 82 14.31 17.33 6.41
C GLN A 82 14.38 17.95 7.81
N ALA A 83 13.56 17.48 8.75
CA ALA A 83 13.61 17.93 10.14
C ALA A 83 14.97 17.60 10.80
N ALA A 84 15.48 16.39 10.58
CA ALA A 84 16.80 15.99 11.07
C ALA A 84 17.92 16.86 10.46
N THR A 85 17.86 17.10 9.15
CA THR A 85 18.89 17.88 8.44
C THR A 85 18.90 19.35 8.90
N LYS A 86 17.73 19.96 9.12
CA LYS A 86 17.62 21.33 9.68
C LYS A 86 18.20 21.42 11.09
N ASN A 87 17.91 20.44 11.96
CA ASN A 87 18.43 20.45 13.33
C ASN A 87 19.96 20.33 13.39
N VAL A 88 20.55 19.52 12.51
CA VAL A 88 22.02 19.42 12.39
C VAL A 88 22.63 20.73 11.89
N ALA A 89 22.01 21.39 10.92
CA ALA A 89 22.49 22.66 10.40
C ALA A 89 22.46 23.79 11.44
N LEU A 90 21.42 23.84 12.29
CA LEU A 90 21.29 24.81 13.38
C LEU A 90 22.26 24.56 14.54
N ALA A 91 22.67 23.31 14.76
CA ALA A 91 23.64 23.00 15.83
C ALA A 91 25.06 23.51 15.51
N TYR A 92 25.34 23.83 14.24
CA TYR A 92 26.68 24.20 13.76
C TYR A 92 26.81 25.70 13.41
N SER A 93 25.77 26.50 13.66
CA SER A 93 25.72 27.97 13.44
C SER A 93 25.75 28.73 14.75
#